data_AF-A0ABD0QSJ9-F1
#
_entry.id   AF-A0ABD0QSJ9-F1
#
_cell.length_a   1.000
_cell.length_b   1.000
_cell.length_c   1.000
_cell.angle_alpha   90.00
_cell.angle_beta   90.00
_cell.angle_gamma   90.00
#
_symmetry.space_group_name_H-M   'P 1'
#
loop_
_entity.id
_entity.type
_entity.pdbx_description
1 polymer ?
#
loop_
_entity_poly.entity_id
_entity_poly.type
_entity_poly.pdbx_seq_one_letter_code
_entity_poly.pdbx_strand_id
1 'polypeptide(L)'
;MAKGDPRKPKGKMSAYAYFVQTCREEHKKKSPEIPVSFSEFSKRCSARWKAMSDKEKSRFEDMAKQDKVRYDQEMMHYMPGGKRGKKKDPNAPKRPP
;
A
#
# COMPACT_ATOMS: atom_id res chain seq x y z
N MET A 1 0.98 -7.77 12.95
CA MET A 1 0.39 -8.45 11.77
C MET A 1 -1.12 -8.27 11.84
N ALA A 2 -1.78 -7.94 10.73
CA ALA A 2 -3.15 -7.43 10.74
C ALA A 2 -4.15 -8.47 11.30
N LYS A 3 -4.73 -8.18 12.48
CA LYS A 3 -5.94 -8.83 12.99
C LYS A 3 -7.13 -8.37 12.13
N GLY A 4 -7.36 -9.03 11.01
CA GLY A 4 -8.49 -8.81 10.12
C GLY A 4 -9.05 -10.14 9.63
N ASP A 5 -10.29 -10.13 9.15
CA ASP A 5 -10.94 -11.29 8.52
C ASP A 5 -10.00 -11.90 7.46
N PRO A 6 -9.62 -13.19 7.57
CA PRO A 6 -8.76 -13.87 6.61
C PRO A 6 -9.30 -13.85 5.18
N ARG A 7 -10.62 -13.68 5.01
CA ARG A 7 -11.26 -13.60 3.69
C ARG A 7 -11.18 -12.20 3.08
N LYS A 8 -10.78 -11.18 3.86
CA LYS A 8 -10.70 -9.81 3.38
C LYS A 8 -9.54 -9.68 2.38
N PRO A 9 -9.81 -9.20 1.16
CA PRO A 9 -8.79 -8.83 0.20
C PRO A 9 -7.72 -7.97 0.83
N LYS A 10 -6.45 -8.29 0.55
CA LYS A 10 -5.33 -7.52 1.07
C LYS A 10 -5.39 -6.12 0.46
N GLY A 11 -5.30 -5.11 1.32
CA GLY A 11 -5.46 -3.71 0.93
C GLY A 11 -4.55 -3.31 -0.22
N LYS A 12 -5.06 -2.40 -1.06
CA LYS A 12 -4.30 -1.88 -2.20
C LYS A 12 -2.96 -1.26 -1.79
N MET A 13 -1.92 -1.58 -2.55
CA MET A 13 -0.57 -1.04 -2.42
C MET A 13 -0.44 0.25 -3.24
N SER A 14 0.17 1.27 -2.65
CA SER A 14 0.50 2.51 -3.35
C SER A 14 1.79 2.36 -4.17
N ALA A 15 2.04 3.30 -5.07
CA ALA A 15 3.28 3.35 -5.85
C ALA A 15 4.52 3.33 -4.94
N TYR A 16 4.47 4.11 -3.86
CA TYR A 16 5.51 4.12 -2.83
C TYR A 16 5.65 2.76 -2.12
N ALA A 17 4.55 2.06 -1.83
CA ALA A 17 4.61 0.74 -1.20
C ALA A 17 5.30 -0.29 -2.11
N TYR A 18 5.02 -0.28 -3.41
CA TYR A 18 5.73 -1.09 -4.40
C TYR A 18 7.21 -0.74 -4.47
N PHE A 19 7.54 0.55 -4.50
CA PHE A 19 8.93 0.99 -4.49
C PHE A 19 9.69 0.51 -3.25
N VAL A 20 9.12 0.72 -2.05
CA VAL A 20 9.71 0.25 -0.79
C VAL A 20 9.90 -1.26 -0.82
N GLN A 21 8.94 -2.02 -1.37
CA GLN A 21 9.08 -3.47 -1.53
C GLN A 21 10.22 -3.85 -2.46
N THR A 22 10.31 -3.24 -3.65
CA THR A 22 11.43 -3.49 -4.58
C THR A 22 12.78 -3.14 -3.97
N CYS A 23 12.86 -2.04 -3.21
CA CYS A 23 14.07 -1.67 -2.47
C CYS A 23 14.44 -2.71 -1.40
N ARG A 24 13.46 -3.34 -0.73
CA ARG A 24 13.73 -4.44 0.23
C ARG A 24 14.23 -5.68 -0.49
N GLU A 25 13.63 -6.04 -1.61
CA GLU A 25 14.04 -7.22 -2.39
C GLU A 25 15.42 -7.05 -3.00
N GLU A 26 15.73 -5.87 -3.54
CA GLU A 26 17.08 -5.54 -4.01
C GLU A 26 18.10 -5.68 -2.88
N HIS A 27 17.79 -5.14 -1.70
CA HIS A 27 18.69 -5.24 -0.55
C HIS A 27 18.86 -6.70 -0.10
N LYS A 28 17.78 -7.48 -0.07
CA LYS A 28 17.85 -8.90 0.29
C LYS A 28 18.68 -9.72 -0.70
N LYS A 29 18.65 -9.36 -1.99
CA LYS A 29 19.47 -10.01 -3.03
C LYS A 29 20.95 -9.62 -2.94
N LYS A 30 21.24 -8.34 -2.71
CA LYS A 30 22.62 -7.80 -2.68
C LYS A 30 23.34 -8.04 -1.36
N SER A 31 22.60 -8.02 -0.25
CA SER A 31 23.14 -8.19 1.10
C SER A 31 22.12 -8.93 1.97
N PRO A 32 21.98 -10.25 1.77
CA PRO A 32 21.09 -11.08 2.58
C PRO A 32 21.52 -11.16 4.06
N GLU A 33 22.80 -10.92 4.35
CA GLU A 33 23.40 -11.08 5.68
C GLU A 33 23.30 -9.83 6.56
N ILE A 34 23.04 -8.65 5.96
CA ILE A 34 22.96 -7.39 6.69
C ILE A 34 21.49 -7.10 7.05
N PRO A 35 21.09 -7.21 8.34
CA PRO A 35 19.74 -6.87 8.75
C PRO A 35 19.52 -5.37 8.61
N VAL A 36 18.59 -4.99 7.73
CA VAL A 36 18.27 -3.58 7.54
C VAL A 36 17.32 -3.11 8.64
N SER A 37 17.78 -2.13 9.43
CA SER A 37 16.90 -1.42 10.37
C SER A 37 15.76 -0.75 9.61
N PHE A 38 14.51 -1.00 10.02
CA PHE A 38 13.33 -0.43 9.37
C PHE A 38 13.35 1.11 9.39
N SER A 39 13.90 1.70 10.45
CA SER A 39 14.03 3.15 10.59
C SER A 39 14.96 3.73 9.53
N GLU A 40 16.16 3.15 9.38
CA GLU A 40 17.11 3.58 8.35
C GLU A 40 16.59 3.31 6.94
N PHE A 41 15.98 2.15 6.73
CA PHE A 41 15.42 1.78 5.45
C PHE A 41 14.31 2.73 5.00
N SER A 42 13.43 3.12 5.92
CA SER A 42 12.36 4.09 5.65
C SER A 42 12.93 5.47 5.28
N LYS A 43 13.96 5.94 5.99
CA LYS A 43 14.66 7.19 5.67
C LYS A 43 15.31 7.13 4.28
N ARG A 44 16.04 6.05 3.97
CA ARG A 44 16.69 5.86 2.66
C ARG A 44 15.67 5.77 1.52
N CYS A 45 14.59 5.00 1.70
CA CYS A 45 13.53 4.89 0.70
C CYS A 45 12.82 6.21 0.46
N SER A 46 12.46 6.94 1.51
CA SER A 46 11.78 8.23 1.34
C SER A 46 12.67 9.27 0.64
N ALA A 47 13.97 9.31 0.96
CA ALA A 47 14.92 10.17 0.26
C ALA A 47 15.07 9.78 -1.23
N ARG A 48 15.25 8.49 -1.52
CA ARG A 48 15.37 7.98 -2.91
C ARG A 48 14.09 8.19 -3.71
N TRP A 49 12.91 8.00 -3.10
CA TRP A 49 11.63 8.27 -3.74
C TRP A 49 11.47 9.74 -4.11
N LYS A 50 11.87 10.66 -3.24
CA LYS A 50 11.84 12.11 -3.54
C LYS A 50 12.78 12.47 -4.68
N ALA A 51 13.99 11.88 -4.70
CA ALA A 51 15.00 12.12 -5.72
C ALA A 51 14.69 11.45 -7.08
N MET A 52 13.83 10.44 -7.12
CA MET A 52 13.45 9.77 -8.37
C MET A 52 12.68 10.70 -9.30
N SER A 53 12.94 10.51 -10.59
CA SER A 53 12.25 11.22 -11.67
C SER A 53 10.81 10.72 -11.84
N ASP A 54 9.94 11.56 -12.42
CA ASP A 54 8.53 11.18 -12.64
C ASP A 54 8.39 9.97 -13.56
N LYS A 55 9.35 9.77 -14.47
CA LYS A 55 9.41 8.58 -15.34
C LYS A 55 9.62 7.29 -14.55
N GLU A 56 10.50 7.31 -13.55
CA GLU A 56 10.73 6.16 -12.67
C GLU A 56 9.53 5.93 -11.75
N LYS A 57 8.95 7.01 -11.21
CA LYS A 57 7.73 6.96 -10.39
C LYS A 57 6.55 6.42 -11.20
N SER A 58 6.40 6.80 -12.46
CA SER A 58 5.32 6.36 -13.35
C SER A 58 5.22 4.84 -13.42
N ARG A 59 6.36 4.13 -13.49
CA ARG A 59 6.36 2.66 -13.47
C ARG A 59 5.68 2.12 -12.21
N PHE A 60 5.97 2.70 -11.04
CA PHE A 60 5.36 2.29 -9.78
C PHE A 60 3.91 2.76 -9.65
N GLU A 61 3.56 3.91 -10.23
CA GLU A 61 2.19 4.39 -10.33
C GLU A 61 1.32 3.46 -11.16
N ASP A 62 1.82 2.96 -12.28
CA ASP A 62 1.10 2.01 -13.12
C ASP A 62 0.88 0.67 -12.41
N MET A 63 1.88 0.18 -11.66
CA MET A 63 1.70 -0.97 -10.76
C MET A 63 0.62 -0.71 -9.70
N ALA A 64 0.61 0.49 -9.10
CA ALA A 64 -0.41 0.85 -8.12
C ALA A 64 -1.81 0.99 -8.73
N LYS A 65 -1.92 1.45 -9.98
CA LYS A 65 -3.19 1.49 -10.73
C LYS A 65 -3.69 0.07 -10.99
N GLN A 66 -2.83 -0.84 -11.43
CA GLN A 66 -3.18 -2.25 -11.63
C GLN A 66 -3.61 -2.91 -10.31
N ASP A 67 -2.90 -2.64 -9.22
CA ASP A 67 -3.24 -3.18 -7.91
C ASP A 67 -4.56 -2.61 -7.36
N LYS A 68 -4.87 -1.35 -7.66
CA LYS A 68 -6.18 -0.78 -7.39
C LYS A 68 -7.28 -1.57 -8.10
N VAL A 69 -7.10 -1.89 -9.39
CA VAL A 69 -8.06 -2.71 -10.14
C VAL A 69 -8.20 -4.11 -9.54
N ARG A 70 -7.10 -4.78 -9.21
CA ARG A 70 -7.10 -6.07 -8.50
C ARG A 70 -7.89 -5.99 -7.20
N TYR A 71 -7.59 -5.00 -6.36
CA TYR A 71 -8.27 -4.82 -5.08
C TYR A 71 -9.76 -4.52 -5.26
N ASP A 72 -10.12 -3.68 -6.22
CA ASP A 72 -11.52 -3.34 -6.50
C ASP A 72 -12.28 -4.60 -6.98
N GLN A 73 -11.70 -5.41 -7.86
CA GLN A 73 -12.26 -6.70 -8.30
C GLN A 73 -12.40 -7.70 -7.13
N GLU A 74 -11.34 -7.90 -6.35
CA GLU A 74 -11.38 -8.79 -5.19
C GLU A 74 -12.42 -8.30 -4.16
N MET A 75 -12.57 -6.98 -3.99
CA MET A 75 -13.58 -6.39 -3.12
C MET A 75 -15.00 -6.54 -3.64
N MET A 76 -15.22 -6.57 -4.95
CA MET A 76 -16.54 -6.87 -5.54
C MET A 76 -16.98 -8.29 -5.23
N HIS A 77 -16.04 -9.24 -5.23
CA HIS A 77 -16.31 -10.65 -4.87
C HIS A 77 -16.25 -10.90 -3.36
N TYR A 78 -15.62 -9.99 -2.59
CA TYR A 78 -15.60 -10.06 -1.14
C TYR A 78 -16.94 -9.62 -0.57
N MET A 79 -17.74 -10.60 -0.14
CA MET A 79 -18.84 -10.36 0.78
C MET A 79 -18.27 -10.28 2.20
N PRO A 80 -18.17 -9.08 2.82
CA PRO A 80 -17.84 -9.00 4.23
C PRO A 80 -18.94 -9.73 5.01
N GLY A 81 -18.60 -10.88 5.60
CA GLY A 81 -19.45 -11.53 6.59
C GLY A 81 -19.85 -10.48 7.62
N GLY A 82 -21.15 -10.17 7.66
CA GLY A 82 -21.67 -8.88 8.07
C GLY A 82 -21.00 -8.27 9.31
N LYS A 83 -20.38 -7.10 9.11
CA LYS A 83 -20.19 -6.01 10.09
C LYS A 83 -19.23 -4.98 9.51
N ARG A 84 -19.77 -3.80 9.17
CA ARG A 84 -19.22 -2.44 9.38
C ARG A 84 -19.76 -1.45 8.33
N GLY A 85 -21.07 -1.26 8.33
CA GLY A 85 -21.57 0.10 8.18
C GLY A 85 -20.99 0.89 9.36
N LYS A 86 -20.02 1.77 9.12
CA LYS A 86 -19.66 2.78 10.13
C LYS A 86 -20.97 3.52 10.43
N LYS A 87 -21.49 3.42 11.66
CA LYS A 87 -22.55 4.32 12.13
C LYS A 87 -22.07 5.74 11.81
N LYS A 88 -22.79 6.41 10.91
CA LYS A 88 -22.49 7.79 10.54
C LYS A 88 -22.76 8.61 11.80
N ASP A 89 -21.74 9.31 12.27
CA ASP A 89 -21.86 10.18 13.43
C ASP A 89 -23.00 11.18 13.19
N PRO A 90 -24.03 11.26 14.04
CA PRO A 90 -25.14 12.20 13.88
C PRO A 90 -24.71 13.67 13.83
N ASN A 91 -23.49 13.99 14.30
CA ASN A 91 -22.93 15.33 14.35
C ASN A 91 -21.86 15.59 13.26
N ALA A 92 -21.73 14.71 12.26
CA ALA A 92 -20.80 14.98 11.16
C ALA A 92 -21.35 16.09 10.24
N PRO A 93 -20.61 17.20 9.99
CA PRO A 93 -21.05 18.25 9.08
C PRO A 93 -21.26 17.67 7.68
N LYS A 94 -22.44 17.95 7.11
CA LYS A 94 -22.83 17.48 5.77
C LYS A 94 -21.87 18.10 4.74
N ARG A 95 -21.26 17.27 3.88
CA ARG A 95 -20.47 17.75 2.75
C ARG A 95 -21.43 18.36 1.71
N PRO A 96 -21.23 19.62 1.28
CA PRO A 96 -22.06 20.24 0.26
C PRO A 96 -21.91 19.53 -1.11
N PRO A 97 -22.90 19.67 -2.01
CA PRO A 97 -22.88 19.08 -3.36
C PRO A 97 -21.75 19.64 -4.24
#